data_AF-A0A7J8W305-F1
#
_entry.id   AF-A0A7J8W305-F1
#
_cell.length_a   1.000
_cell.length_b   1.000
_cell.length_c   1.000
_cell.angle_alpha   90.00
_cell.angle_beta   90.00
_cell.angle_gamma   90.00
#
_symmetry.space_group_name_H-M   'P 1'
#
loop_
_entity.id
_entity.type
_entity.pdbx_description
1 polymer ?
#
loop_
_entity_poly.entity_id
_entity_poly.type
_entity_poly.pdbx_seq_one_letter_code
_entity_poly.pdbx_strand_id
1 'polypeptide(L)'
;MIRTKVKLAYITNDSSRKATYKKRKKGLMKKMSELSTCCGIDACAIMYSPYESQTEFWPSLLRVEQVLSKFKMILEMEKRKNMMNQECFLSQRTIKVVEQIKKH
;
A
#
# COMPACT_ATOMS: atom_id res chain seq x y z
N MET A 1 -1.87 23.05 14.11
CA MET A 1 -1.80 23.00 12.63
C MET A 1 -3.14 22.53 12.09
N ILE A 2 -3.74 23.28 11.16
CA ILE A 2 -4.97 22.86 10.47
C ILE A 2 -4.61 21.68 9.56
N ARG A 3 -5.31 20.55 9.73
CA ARG A 3 -5.09 19.35 8.92
C ARG A 3 -5.68 19.56 7.54
N THR A 4 -4.82 19.86 6.57
CA THR A 4 -5.23 19.96 5.16
C THR A 4 -5.43 18.58 4.53
N LYS A 5 -6.42 18.51 3.63
CA LYS A 5 -6.69 17.29 2.86
C LYS A 5 -5.48 16.97 1.98
N VAL A 6 -4.97 15.74 2.10
CA VAL A 6 -3.79 15.33 1.35
C VAL A 6 -4.17 15.04 -0.11
N LYS A 7 -3.44 15.66 -1.05
CA LYS A 7 -3.49 15.31 -2.47
C LYS A 7 -2.77 13.97 -2.67
N LEU A 8 -3.42 13.01 -3.32
CA LEU A 8 -2.83 11.71 -3.67
C LEU A 8 -2.07 11.81 -4.98
N ALA A 9 -0.99 12.59 -4.96
CA ALA A 9 -0.08 12.79 -6.07
C ALA A 9 1.37 12.63 -5.59
N TYR A 10 2.30 12.51 -6.54
CA TYR A 10 3.72 12.47 -6.22
C TYR A 10 4.16 13.77 -5.54
N ILE A 11 4.84 13.66 -4.39
CA ILE A 11 5.36 14.81 -3.65
C ILE A 11 6.70 15.19 -4.29
N THR A 12 6.77 16.32 -5.00
CA THR A 12 7.97 16.73 -5.74
C THR A 12 9.12 17.13 -4.81
N ASN A 13 8.83 17.86 -3.73
CA ASN A 13 9.83 18.27 -2.73
C ASN A 13 10.39 17.05 -1.98
N ASP A 14 11.69 16.78 -2.12
CA ASP A 14 12.32 15.56 -1.60
C ASP A 14 12.28 15.46 -0.07
N SER A 15 12.65 16.53 0.65
CA SER A 15 12.60 16.55 2.12
C SER A 15 11.19 16.25 2.66
N SER A 16 10.16 16.85 2.05
CA SER A 16 8.76 16.61 2.40
C SER A 16 8.33 15.18 2.06
N ARG A 17 8.78 14.65 0.92
CA ARG A 17 8.51 13.28 0.48
C ARG A 17 9.14 12.27 1.44
N LYS A 18 10.41 12.45 1.83
CA LYS A 18 11.14 11.62 2.80
C LYS A 18 10.48 11.63 4.19
N ALA A 19 10.12 12.81 4.69
CA ALA A 19 9.41 12.94 5.97
C ALA A 19 8.03 12.25 5.94
N THR A 20 7.30 12.41 4.84
CA THR A 20 6.00 11.76 4.64
C THR A 20 6.13 10.25 4.52
N TYR A 21 7.12 9.76 3.78
CA TYR A 21 7.43 8.32 3.65
C TYR A 21 7.64 7.69 5.02
N LYS A 22 8.54 8.26 5.85
CA LYS A 22 8.81 7.72 7.21
C LYS A 22 7.55 7.66 8.08
N LYS A 23 6.73 8.72 8.08
CA LYS A 23 5.47 8.76 8.84
C LYS A 23 4.46 7.74 8.33
N ARG A 24 4.25 7.64 7.01
CA ARG A 24 3.30 6.72 6.41
C ARG A 24 3.73 5.27 6.52
N LYS A 25 5.03 4.97 6.37
CA LYS A 25 5.61 3.64 6.59
C LYS A 25 5.23 3.12 7.97
N LYS A 26 5.53 3.90 9.01
CA LYS A 26 5.19 3.54 10.40
C LYS A 26 3.69 3.31 10.58
N GLY A 27 2.86 4.18 10.00
CA GLY A 27 1.40 4.03 10.04
C GLY A 27 0.89 2.77 9.34
N LEU A 28 1.45 2.45 8.16
CA LEU A 28 1.10 1.26 7.39
C LEU A 28 1.46 -0.02 8.14
N MET A 29 2.68 -0.11 8.69
CA MET A 29 3.11 -1.29 9.45
C MET A 29 2.27 -1.50 10.71
N LYS A 30 1.91 -0.41 11.40
CA LYS A 30 0.98 -0.49 12.54
C LYS A 30 -0.38 -1.06 12.10
N LYS A 31 -0.95 -0.54 11.00
CA LYS A 31 -2.24 -0.99 10.49
C LYS A 31 -2.22 -2.43 9.99
N MET A 32 -1.12 -2.88 9.38
CA MET A 32 -0.94 -4.29 9.01
C MET A 32 -0.89 -5.20 10.23
N SER A 33 -0.16 -4.80 11.28
CA SER A 33 -0.10 -5.55 12.53
C SER A 33 -1.48 -5.66 13.20
N GLU A 34 -2.20 -4.54 13.29
CA GLU A 34 -3.57 -4.50 13.81
C GLU A 34 -4.48 -5.42 12.98
N LEU A 35 -4.46 -5.32 11.66
CA LEU A 35 -5.29 -6.13 10.77
C LEU A 35 -5.00 -7.63 10.90
N SER A 36 -3.72 -8.01 10.88
CA SER A 36 -3.30 -9.41 11.04
C SER A 36 -3.74 -9.98 12.39
N THR A 37 -3.60 -9.18 13.46
CA THR A 37 -3.97 -9.59 14.82
C THR A 37 -5.49 -9.67 15.01
N CYS A 38 -6.23 -8.63 14.61
CA CYS A 38 -7.68 -8.56 14.84
C CYS A 38 -8.47 -9.54 13.99
N CYS A 39 -8.01 -9.83 12.77
CA CYS A 39 -8.73 -10.70 11.85
C CYS A 39 -8.13 -12.11 11.75
N GLY A 40 -7.00 -12.39 12.41
CA GLY A 40 -6.31 -13.68 12.34
C GLY A 40 -5.83 -14.02 10.93
N ILE A 41 -5.48 -13.01 10.13
CA ILE A 41 -5.05 -13.21 8.73
C ILE A 41 -3.52 -13.20 8.60
N ASP A 42 -3.02 -14.00 7.67
CA ASP A 42 -1.65 -13.92 7.19
C ASP A 42 -1.50 -12.72 6.25
N ALA A 43 -0.74 -11.71 6.69
CA ALA A 43 -0.44 -10.51 5.92
C ALA A 43 1.07 -10.25 5.89
N CYS A 44 1.55 -9.69 4.78
CA CYS A 44 2.94 -9.29 4.63
C CYS A 44 3.06 -8.01 3.79
N ALA A 45 4.14 -7.26 4.00
CA ALA A 45 4.49 -6.09 3.19
C ALA A 45 5.92 -6.19 2.69
N ILE A 46 6.12 -5.75 1.44
CA ILE A 46 7.44 -5.54 0.84
C ILE A 46 7.46 -4.10 0.35
N MET A 47 8.46 -3.33 0.78
CA MET A 47 8.54 -1.92 0.41
C MET A 47 9.96 -1.51 0.04
N TYR A 48 10.06 -0.96 -1.16
CA TYR A 48 11.27 -0.36 -1.70
C TYR A 48 11.23 1.14 -1.49
N SER A 49 12.39 1.74 -1.22
CA SER A 49 12.49 3.18 -1.00
C SER A 49 13.82 3.70 -1.48
N PRO A 50 13.86 4.86 -2.16
CA PRO A 50 15.11 5.52 -2.50
C PRO A 50 15.82 6.12 -1.27
N TYR A 51 15.16 6.11 -0.10
CA TYR A 51 15.68 6.69 1.13
C TYR A 51 16.33 5.67 2.07
N GLU A 52 16.21 4.39 1.75
CA GLU A 52 16.67 3.27 2.57
C GLU A 52 17.53 2.36 1.69
N SER A 53 18.68 1.94 2.19
CA SER A 53 19.60 1.08 1.44
C SER A 53 19.09 -0.37 1.32
N GLN A 54 18.20 -0.77 2.22
CA GLN A 54 17.63 -2.11 2.29
C GLN A 54 16.13 -2.08 2.03
N THR A 55 15.63 -3.17 1.44
CA THR A 55 14.20 -3.38 1.28
C THR A 55 13.58 -3.69 2.64
N GLU A 56 12.45 -3.04 2.93
CA GLU A 56 11.71 -3.30 4.16
C GLU A 56 10.80 -4.52 3.97
N PHE A 57 10.96 -5.50 4.85
CA PHE A 57 10.14 -6.70 4.90
C PHE A 57 9.37 -6.74 6.22
N TRP A 58 8.04 -6.76 6.14
CA TRP A 58 7.21 -6.90 7.32
C TRP A 58 6.36 -8.18 7.25
N PRO A 59 6.28 -8.96 8.34
CA PRO A 59 6.89 -8.70 9.66
C PRO A 59 8.32 -9.22 9.80
N SER A 60 8.74 -10.16 8.94
CA SER A 60 10.12 -10.62 8.79
C SER A 60 10.27 -11.24 7.40
N LEU A 61 11.50 -11.32 6.89
CA LEU A 61 11.77 -11.93 5.57
C LEU A 61 11.20 -13.36 5.47
N LEU A 62 11.49 -14.19 6.48
CA LEU A 62 10.99 -15.57 6.54
C LEU A 62 9.46 -15.64 6.46
N ARG A 63 8.75 -14.79 7.20
CA ARG A 63 7.28 -14.81 7.20
C ARG A 63 6.72 -14.29 5.87
N VAL A 64 7.35 -13.27 5.29
CA VAL A 64 7.00 -12.78 3.95
C VAL A 64 7.12 -13.91 2.93
N GLU A 65 8.22 -14.67 2.95
CA GLU A 65 8.44 -15.80 2.04
C GLU A 65 7.38 -16.91 2.22
N GLN A 66 6.99 -17.20 3.46
CA GLN A 66 5.91 -18.14 3.75
C GLN A 66 4.56 -17.67 3.17
N VAL A 67 4.20 -16.40 3.40
CA VAL A 67 2.96 -15.81 2.87
C VAL A 67 2.98 -15.78 1.35
N LEU A 68 4.11 -15.42 0.73
CA LEU A 68 4.28 -15.44 -0.72
C LEU A 68 4.17 -16.84 -1.30
N SER A 69 4.71 -17.85 -0.61
CA SER A 69 4.63 -19.24 -1.05
C SER A 69 3.19 -19.73 -1.05
N LYS A 70 2.45 -19.47 0.04
CA LYS A 70 1.00 -19.74 0.11
C LYS A 70 0.25 -18.99 -0.99
N PHE A 71 0.57 -17.70 -1.17
CA PHE A 71 -0.06 -16.88 -2.20
C PHE A 71 0.17 -17.46 -3.60
N LYS A 72 1.39 -17.88 -3.94
CA LYS A 72 1.70 -18.49 -5.24
C LYS A 72 0.91 -19.76 -5.53
N MET A 73 0.58 -20.55 -4.51
CA MET A 73 -0.21 -21.78 -4.62
C MET A 73 -1.71 -21.53 -4.91
N ILE A 74 -2.23 -20.33 -4.66
CA ILE A 74 -3.64 -19.98 -4.95
C ILE A 74 -3.87 -19.94 -6.48
N LEU A 75 -5.04 -20.36 -6.94
CA LEU A 75 -5.41 -20.30 -8.35
C LEU A 75 -5.44 -18.86 -8.86
N GLU A 76 -4.98 -18.63 -10.10
CA GLU A 76 -4.84 -17.29 -10.68
C GLU A 76 -6.18 -16.53 -10.73
N MET A 77 -7.28 -17.23 -11.04
CA MET A 77 -8.63 -16.64 -11.03
C MET A 77 -9.04 -16.16 -9.63
N GLU A 78 -8.63 -16.86 -8.56
CA GLU A 78 -8.95 -16.49 -7.19
C GLU A 78 -8.08 -15.34 -6.70
N LYS A 79 -6.79 -15.34 -7.06
CA LYS A 79 -5.88 -14.22 -6.80
C LYS A 79 -6.45 -12.90 -7.36
N ARG A 80 -6.91 -12.93 -8.61
CA ARG A 80 -7.36 -11.72 -9.31
C ARG A 80 -8.65 -11.11 -8.76
N LYS A 81 -9.54 -11.90 -8.14
CA LYS A 81 -10.83 -11.41 -7.61
C LYS A 81 -10.67 -10.22 -6.67
N ASN A 82 -9.64 -10.24 -5.83
CA ASN A 82 -9.41 -9.23 -4.79
C ASN A 82 -8.06 -8.49 -4.96
N MET A 83 -7.32 -8.76 -6.05
CA MET A 83 -6.04 -8.11 -6.29
C MET A 83 -6.23 -6.67 -6.75
N MET A 84 -5.49 -5.76 -6.13
CA MET A 84 -5.43 -4.37 -6.53
C MET A 84 -4.00 -4.03 -6.95
N ASN A 85 -3.84 -3.50 -8.17
CA ASN A 85 -2.57 -3.01 -8.67
C ASN A 85 -2.64 -1.50 -8.94
N GLN A 86 -1.51 -0.89 -9.33
CA GLN A 86 -1.43 0.54 -9.56
C GLN A 86 -2.32 0.99 -10.74
N GLU A 87 -2.38 0.21 -11.81
CA GLU A 87 -3.21 0.52 -12.99
C GLU A 87 -4.71 0.50 -12.66
N CYS A 88 -5.18 -0.54 -11.97
CA CYS A 88 -6.55 -0.63 -11.45
C CYS A 88 -6.87 0.56 -10.54
N PHE A 89 -5.94 0.95 -9.66
CA PHE A 89 -6.14 2.09 -8.77
C PHE A 89 -6.27 3.41 -9.53
N LEU A 90 -5.39 3.67 -10.50
CA LEU A 90 -5.44 4.88 -11.32
C LEU A 90 -6.68 4.92 -12.20
N SER A 91 -7.08 3.79 -12.77
CA SER A 91 -8.31 3.67 -13.57
C SER A 91 -9.55 4.01 -12.73
N GLN A 92 -9.69 3.42 -11.54
CA GLN A 92 -10.79 3.75 -10.62
C GLN A 92 -10.79 5.22 -10.19
N ARG A 93 -9.62 5.83 -10.02
CA ARG A 93 -9.50 7.26 -9.69
C ARG A 93 -9.93 8.14 -10.85
N THR A 94 -9.57 7.78 -12.08
CA THR A 94 -9.94 8.50 -13.30
C THR A 94 -11.46 8.51 -13.46
N ILE A 95 -12.11 7.34 -13.29
CA ILE A 95 -13.57 7.23 -13.32
C ILE A 95 -14.23 8.18 -12.30
N LYS A 96 -13.75 8.17 -11.03
CA LYS A 96 -14.29 9.05 -9.98
C LYS A 96 -14.16 10.53 -10.30
N VAL A 97 -13.08 10.94 -10.97
CA VAL A 97 -12.91 12.35 -11.39
C VAL A 97 -13.87 12.68 -12.53
N VAL A 98 -14.01 11.80 -13.52
CA VAL A 98 -14.96 11.98 -14.63
C VAL A 98 -16.41 12.09 -14.12
N GLU A 99 -16.80 11.26 -13.15
CA GLU A 99 -18.13 11.34 -12.52
C GLU A 99 -18.36 12.65 -11.76
N GLN A 100 -17.33 13.20 -11.11
CA GLN A 100 -17.43 14.50 -10.43
C GLN A 100 -17.59 15.66 -11.41
N ILE A 101 -16.92 15.57 -12.58
CA ILE A 101 -17.06 16.54 -13.66
C ILE A 101 -18.47 16.48 -14.25
N LYS A 102 -19.02 15.30 -14.53
CA LYS A 102 -20.39 15.13 -15.09
C LYS A 102 -21.52 15.64 -14.17
N LYS A 103 -21.25 15.82 -12.88
CA LYS A 103 -22.22 16.34 -11.89
C LYS A 103 -22.27 17.86 -11.84
N HIS A 104 -21.35 18.55 -12.51
CA HIS A 104 -21.33 20.00 -12.69
C HIS A 104 -21.58 20.33 -14.15
#